data_AF-A0A1H7SGQ4-F1
#
_entry.id   AF-A0A1H7SGQ4-F1
#
_cell.length_a   1.000
_cell.length_b   1.000
_cell.length_c   1.000
_cell.angle_alpha   90.00
_cell.angle_beta   90.00
_cell.angle_gamma   90.00
#
_symmetry.space_group_name_H-M   'P 1'
#
loop_
_entity.id
_entity.type
_entity.pdbx_description
1 polymer ?
#
loop_
_entity_poly.entity_id
_entity_poly.type
_entity_poly.pdbx_seq_one_letter_code
_entity_poly.pdbx_strand_id
1 'polypeptide(L)'
;MPSLTLKTHLGLLLMSFVTWGLFVLIGWPDYYQSWPFFMKLAAVVAVTLLYIPLTPFILRLFCRKRFVAHSLWLALYLTVPLFIYDYLYIVLIGGDDMGFVFSYWYLSFFYFSFWLQMPLVAHLLMREPSEHSA
;
A
#
# COMPACT_ATOMS: atom_id res chain seq x y z
N MET A 1 18.90 -8.37 -1.78
CA MET A 1 17.91 -7.55 -2.51
C MET A 1 18.65 -6.47 -3.31
N PRO A 2 18.20 -6.09 -4.51
CA PRO A 2 18.80 -4.97 -5.23
C PRO A 2 18.66 -3.69 -4.40
N SER A 3 19.73 -2.89 -4.35
CA SER A 3 19.71 -1.60 -3.65
C SER A 3 18.96 -0.56 -4.47
N LEU A 4 18.04 0.16 -3.83
CA LEU A 4 17.40 1.33 -4.41
C LEU A 4 18.28 2.56 -4.19
N THR A 5 18.09 3.59 -5.01
CA THR A 5 18.75 4.88 -4.78
C THR A 5 18.10 5.60 -3.61
N LEU A 6 18.84 6.47 -2.90
CA LEU A 6 18.28 7.29 -1.83
C LEU A 6 17.08 8.12 -2.30
N LYS A 7 17.15 8.68 -3.52
CA LYS A 7 16.04 9.41 -4.14
C LYS A 7 14.78 8.55 -4.24
N THR A 8 14.93 7.28 -4.61
CA THR A 8 13.80 6.34 -4.69
C THR A 8 13.22 6.04 -3.31
N HIS A 9 14.07 5.80 -2.30
CA HIS A 9 13.62 5.57 -0.93
C HIS A 9 12.80 6.75 -0.39
N LEU A 10 13.28 7.99 -0.59
CA LEU A 10 12.56 9.20 -0.21
C LEU A 10 11.24 9.36 -0.98
N GLY A 11 11.24 9.05 -2.28
CA GLY A 11 10.03 9.08 -3.10
C GLY A 11 8.96 8.08 -2.63
N LEU A 12 9.37 6.84 -2.29
CA LEU A 12 8.47 5.83 -1.76
C LEU A 12 7.92 6.19 -0.38
N LEU A 13 8.75 6.79 0.48
CA LEU A 13 8.33 7.29 1.80
C LEU A 13 7.35 8.46 1.69
N LEU A 14 7.60 9.40 0.78
CA LEU A 14 6.65 10.50 0.53
C LEU A 14 5.34 9.96 -0.04
N MET A 15 5.40 9.02 -0.98
CA MET A 15 4.21 8.38 -1.55
C MET A 15 3.40 7.65 -0.47
N SER A 16 4.04 6.92 0.44
CA SER A 16 3.36 6.23 1.53
C SER A 16 2.72 7.22 2.50
N PHE A 17 3.39 8.32 2.84
CA PHE A 17 2.82 9.38 3.65
C PHE A 17 1.60 10.04 3.00
N VAL A 18 1.66 10.36 1.70
CA VAL A 18 0.52 10.92 0.96
C VAL A 18 -0.63 9.92 0.90
N THR A 19 -0.34 8.64 0.66
CA THR A 19 -1.34 7.56 0.63
C THR A 19 -2.05 7.47 1.98
N TRP A 20 -1.30 7.43 3.07
CA TRP A 20 -1.83 7.45 4.44
C TRP A 20 -2.69 8.68 4.70
N GLY A 21 -2.21 9.87 4.34
CA GLY A 21 -2.94 11.12 4.52
C GLY A 21 -4.28 11.13 3.78
N LEU A 22 -4.33 10.60 2.55
CA LEU A 22 -5.58 10.43 1.82
C LEU A 22 -6.55 9.48 2.54
N PHE A 23 -6.06 8.37 3.08
CA PHE A 23 -6.91 7.45 3.85
C PHE A 23 -7.46 8.09 5.12
N VAL A 24 -6.66 8.85 5.87
CA VAL A 24 -7.13 9.58 7.05
C VAL A 24 -8.20 10.61 6.67
N LEU A 25 -7.97 11.38 5.61
CA LEU A 25 -8.90 12.43 5.18
C LEU A 25 -10.24 11.86 4.72
N ILE A 26 -10.26 10.78 3.96
CA ILE A 26 -11.49 10.12 3.53
C ILE A 26 -12.20 9.46 4.71
N GLY A 27 -11.44 8.88 5.64
CA GLY A 27 -11.97 8.21 6.83
C GLY A 27 -12.36 9.16 7.97
N TRP A 28 -12.13 10.46 7.84
CA TRP A 28 -12.39 11.44 8.88
C TRP A 28 -13.87 11.46 9.31
N PRO A 29 -14.20 11.64 10.61
CA PRO A 29 -13.31 11.94 11.74
C PRO A 29 -12.79 10.73 12.51
N ASP A 30 -13.36 9.55 12.33
CA ASP A 30 -13.10 8.36 13.16
C ASP A 30 -12.41 7.23 12.40
N TYR A 31 -11.71 7.63 11.34
CA TYR A 31 -10.92 6.77 10.47
C TYR A 31 -11.70 5.54 9.99
N TYR A 32 -12.88 5.80 9.41
CA TYR A 32 -13.88 4.85 8.92
C TYR A 32 -14.65 4.06 9.99
N GLN A 33 -14.43 4.23 11.29
CA GLN A 33 -15.06 3.36 12.28
C GLN A 33 -16.60 3.40 12.24
N SER A 34 -17.18 4.57 12.01
CA SER A 34 -18.62 4.80 11.83
C SER A 34 -19.21 4.21 10.56
N TRP A 35 -18.38 3.81 9.58
CA TRP A 35 -18.88 3.28 8.32
C TRP A 35 -19.56 1.92 8.51
N PRO A 36 -20.70 1.68 7.82
CA PRO A 36 -21.30 0.36 7.76
C PRO A 36 -20.31 -0.68 7.25
N PHE A 37 -20.43 -1.92 7.74
CA PHE A 37 -19.53 -3.03 7.37
C PHE A 37 -19.37 -3.19 5.86
N PHE A 38 -20.47 -3.13 5.10
CA PHE A 38 -20.43 -3.27 3.63
C PHE A 38 -19.65 -2.16 2.93
N MET A 39 -19.66 -0.93 3.46
CA MET A 39 -18.86 0.16 2.89
C MET A 39 -17.36 -0.05 3.17
N LYS A 40 -16.99 -0.52 4.37
CA LYS A 40 -15.60 -0.92 4.68
C LYS A 40 -15.14 -2.03 3.74
N LEU A 41 -15.98 -3.05 3.54
CA LEU A 41 -15.69 -4.15 2.63
C LEU A 41 -15.55 -3.67 1.17
N ALA A 42 -16.45 -2.81 0.70
CA ALA A 42 -16.38 -2.23 -0.64
C ALA A 42 -15.12 -1.39 -0.84
N ALA A 43 -14.72 -0.60 0.17
CA ALA A 43 -13.48 0.16 0.14
C ALA A 43 -12.25 -0.76 0.06
N VAL A 44 -12.23 -1.86 0.83
CA VAL A 44 -11.14 -2.85 0.75
C VAL A 44 -11.03 -3.41 -0.66
N VAL A 45 -12.14 -3.86 -1.25
CA VAL A 45 -12.16 -4.38 -2.63
C VAL A 45 -11.73 -3.33 -3.64
N ALA A 46 -12.26 -2.10 -3.53
CA ALA A 46 -11.96 -1.01 -4.45
C ALA A 46 -10.47 -0.65 -4.45
N VAL A 47 -9.86 -0.52 -3.26
CA VAL A 47 -8.43 -0.24 -3.11
C VAL A 47 -7.59 -1.41 -3.62
N THR A 48 -7.95 -2.66 -3.30
CA THR A 48 -7.27 -3.84 -3.86
C THR A 48 -7.28 -3.80 -5.39
N LEU A 49 -8.43 -3.55 -6.01
CA LEU A 49 -8.55 -3.46 -7.47
C LEU A 49 -7.76 -2.28 -8.04
N LEU A 50 -7.76 -1.13 -7.37
CA LEU A 50 -6.98 0.06 -7.76
C LEU A 50 -5.47 -0.25 -7.78
N TYR A 51 -4.98 -1.00 -6.79
CA TYR A 51 -3.56 -1.33 -6.72
C TYR A 51 -3.09 -2.34 -7.77
N ILE A 52 -4.00 -3.04 -8.47
CA ILE A 52 -3.63 -3.93 -9.58
C ILE A 52 -2.96 -3.16 -10.74
N PRO A 53 -3.60 -2.15 -11.39
CA PRO A 53 -2.96 -1.35 -12.44
C PRO A 53 -1.95 -0.34 -11.87
N LEU A 54 -2.10 0.08 -10.62
CA LEU A 54 -1.20 1.06 -10.02
C LEU A 54 0.19 0.45 -9.72
N THR A 55 0.26 -0.81 -9.29
CA THR A 55 1.54 -1.50 -9.02
C THR A 55 2.50 -1.46 -10.23
N PRO A 56 2.13 -1.91 -11.44
CA PRO A 56 3.02 -1.87 -12.60
C PRO A 56 3.31 -0.42 -13.03
N PHE A 57 2.36 0.51 -12.89
CA PHE A 57 2.59 1.92 -13.15
C PHE A 57 3.70 2.48 -12.25
N ILE A 58 3.59 2.34 -10.93
CA ILE A 58 4.58 2.86 -9.99
C ILE A 58 5.92 2.15 -10.22
N LEU A 59 5.94 0.83 -10.39
CA LEU A 59 7.18 0.10 -10.66
C LEU A 59 7.89 0.64 -11.91
N ARG A 60 7.18 0.92 -13.01
CA ARG A 60 7.78 1.49 -14.23
C ARG A 60 8.39 2.89 -14.02
N LEU A 61 7.91 3.66 -13.03
CA LEU A 61 8.44 5.01 -12.74
C LEU A 61 9.85 4.98 -12.12
N PHE A 62 10.17 3.97 -11.31
CA PHE A 62 11.46 3.92 -10.59
C PHE A 62 12.28 2.64 -10.84
N CYS A 63 11.72 1.66 -11.54
CA CYS A 63 12.34 0.38 -11.84
C CYS A 63 12.18 0.04 -13.33
N ARG A 64 13.30 -0.13 -14.03
CA ARG A 64 13.32 -0.62 -15.42
C ARG A 64 13.67 -2.11 -15.54
N LYS A 65 14.20 -2.73 -14.47
CA LYS A 65 14.68 -4.11 -14.46
C LYS A 65 14.44 -4.74 -13.09
N ARG A 66 14.04 -6.02 -13.04
CA ARG A 66 13.77 -6.81 -11.82
C ARG A 66 12.52 -6.37 -11.04
N PHE A 67 11.36 -6.40 -11.71
CA PHE A 67 10.07 -5.98 -11.15
C PHE A 67 9.72 -6.67 -9.82
N VAL A 68 9.87 -8.00 -9.72
CA VAL A 68 9.52 -8.77 -8.50
C VAL A 68 10.35 -8.35 -7.27
N ALA A 69 11.63 -8.05 -7.44
CA ALA A 69 12.46 -7.63 -6.32
C ALA A 69 12.11 -6.21 -5.85
N HIS A 70 11.70 -5.33 -6.78
CA HIS A 70 11.31 -3.96 -6.47
C HIS A 70 9.88 -3.86 -5.95
N SER A 71 8.99 -4.80 -6.30
CA SER A 71 7.65 -4.89 -5.72
C SER A 71 7.67 -5.25 -4.25
N LEU A 72 8.69 -5.98 -3.77
CA LEU A 72 8.88 -6.22 -2.34
C LEU A 72 9.25 -4.93 -1.60
N TRP A 73 10.08 -4.07 -2.19
CA TRP A 73 10.34 -2.74 -1.64
C TRP A 73 9.07 -1.89 -1.65
N LEU A 74 8.30 -1.92 -2.73
CA LEU A 74 7.02 -1.21 -2.80
C LEU A 74 6.06 -1.68 -1.69
N ALA A 75 5.92 -3.00 -1.49
CA ALA A 75 5.11 -3.58 -0.43
C ALA A 75 5.61 -3.15 0.96
N LEU A 76 6.93 -3.16 1.19
CA LEU A 76 7.51 -2.70 2.45
C LEU A 76 7.14 -1.23 2.75
N TYR A 77 7.28 -0.33 1.78
CA TYR A 77 6.98 1.09 1.96
C TYR A 77 5.49 1.41 2.07
N LEU A 78 4.62 0.58 1.47
CA LEU A 78 3.16 0.71 1.60
C LEU A 78 2.56 -0.05 2.78
N THR A 79 3.37 -0.74 3.58
CA THR A 79 2.90 -1.45 4.78
C THR A 79 3.54 -0.91 6.04
N VAL A 80 4.87 -0.92 6.14
CA VAL A 80 5.58 -0.57 7.38
C VAL A 80 5.43 0.91 7.75
N PRO A 81 5.73 1.90 6.86
CA PRO A 81 5.45 3.29 7.14
C PRO A 81 3.97 3.57 7.44
N LEU A 82 3.04 2.98 6.66
CA LEU A 82 1.60 3.15 6.88
C LEU A 82 1.20 2.68 8.28
N PHE A 83 1.62 1.48 8.68
CA PHE A 83 1.38 0.95 10.02
C PHE A 83 1.93 1.89 11.10
N ILE A 84 3.14 2.42 10.91
CA ILE A 84 3.74 3.38 11.86
C ILE A 84 2.87 4.64 11.94
N TYR A 85 2.43 5.20 10.81
CA TYR A 85 1.58 6.39 10.81
C TYR A 85 0.21 6.13 11.46
N ASP A 86 -0.39 4.96 11.19
CA ASP A 86 -1.65 4.54 11.81
C ASP A 86 -1.49 4.34 13.32
N TYR A 87 -0.40 3.72 13.77
CA TYR A 87 -0.08 3.60 15.19
C TYR A 87 0.08 4.98 15.85
N LEU A 88 0.83 5.90 15.24
CA LEU A 88 0.99 7.26 15.78
C LEU A 88 -0.36 7.98 15.86
N TYR A 89 -1.20 7.87 14.84
CA TYR A 89 -2.46 8.59 14.75
C TYR A 89 -3.57 8.00 15.63
N ILE A 90 -3.78 6.69 15.55
CA ILE A 90 -4.88 5.99 16.24
C ILE A 90 -4.53 5.78 17.71
N VAL A 91 -3.33 5.27 18.00
CA VAL A 91 -2.92 4.89 19.35
C VAL A 91 -2.38 6.09 20.12
N LEU A 92 -1.30 6.72 19.63
CA LEU A 92 -0.64 7.78 20.41
C LEU A 92 -1.43 9.08 20.47
N ILE A 93 -2.03 9.51 19.35
CA ILE A 93 -2.80 10.76 19.27
C ILE A 93 -4.28 10.50 19.61
N GLY A 94 -4.86 9.44 19.05
CA GLY A 94 -6.28 9.09 19.24
C GLY A 94 -6.61 8.46 20.59
N GLY A 95 -5.61 7.93 21.30
CA GLY A 95 -5.78 7.32 22.62
C GLY A 95 -6.33 5.89 22.60
N ASP A 96 -6.29 5.21 21.45
CA ASP A 96 -6.63 3.78 21.34
C ASP A 96 -5.46 2.89 21.83
N ASP A 97 -5.58 1.57 21.71
CA ASP A 97 -4.55 0.61 22.07
C ASP A 97 -4.06 -0.26 20.89
N MET A 98 -3.14 -1.19 21.15
CA MET A 98 -2.60 -2.09 20.11
C MET A 98 -3.65 -3.04 19.51
N GLY A 99 -4.82 -3.18 20.16
CA GLY A 99 -6.00 -3.85 19.63
C GLY A 99 -6.59 -3.16 18.40
N PHE A 100 -6.14 -1.96 18.04
CA PHE A 100 -6.54 -1.30 16.79
C PHE A 100 -6.33 -2.19 15.56
N VAL A 101 -5.33 -3.10 15.56
CA VAL A 101 -5.13 -4.04 14.45
C VAL A 101 -6.32 -4.98 14.22
N PHE A 102 -7.17 -5.19 15.22
CA PHE A 102 -8.40 -5.95 15.10
C PHE A 102 -9.60 -5.03 14.84
N SER A 103 -9.72 -3.92 15.58
CA SER A 103 -10.82 -2.95 15.42
C SER A 103 -10.82 -2.30 14.03
N TYR A 104 -9.64 -2.06 13.47
CA TYR A 104 -9.38 -1.50 12.13
C TYR A 104 -8.93 -2.61 11.16
N TRP A 105 -9.61 -3.75 11.17
CA TRP A 105 -9.25 -4.93 10.37
C TRP A 105 -9.03 -4.64 8.88
N TYR A 106 -9.71 -3.62 8.32
CA TYR A 106 -9.56 -3.21 6.93
C TYR A 106 -8.19 -2.58 6.65
N LEU A 107 -7.58 -1.90 7.63
CA LEU A 107 -6.19 -1.44 7.53
C LEU A 107 -5.24 -2.63 7.64
N SER A 108 -5.48 -3.50 8.62
CA SER A 108 -4.69 -4.73 8.82
C SER A 108 -4.65 -5.61 7.58
N PHE A 109 -5.77 -5.72 6.87
CA PHE A 109 -5.84 -6.43 5.60
C PHE A 109 -4.77 -5.93 4.62
N PHE A 110 -4.55 -4.62 4.49
CA PHE A 110 -3.55 -4.05 3.59
C PHE A 110 -2.11 -4.23 4.07
N TYR A 111 -1.88 -4.26 5.39
CA TYR A 111 -0.54 -4.56 5.93
C TYR A 111 -0.03 -5.95 5.52
N PHE A 112 -0.95 -6.88 5.23
CA PHE A 112 -0.61 -8.22 4.73
C PHE A 112 -0.80 -8.36 3.22
N SER A 113 -1.91 -7.89 2.66
CA SER A 113 -2.28 -8.18 1.27
C SER A 113 -1.30 -7.62 0.26
N PHE A 114 -0.66 -6.47 0.53
CA PHE A 114 0.35 -5.90 -0.38
C PHE A 114 1.60 -6.77 -0.53
N TRP A 115 1.98 -7.54 0.50
CA TRP A 115 3.10 -8.49 0.41
C TRP A 115 2.81 -9.65 -0.54
N LEU A 116 1.54 -10.00 -0.74
CA LEU A 116 1.13 -11.03 -1.69
C LEU A 116 0.80 -10.44 -3.07
N GLN A 117 -0.03 -9.39 -3.07
CA GLN A 117 -0.58 -8.77 -4.27
C GLN A 117 0.51 -8.16 -5.16
N MET A 118 1.40 -7.34 -4.59
CA MET A 118 2.37 -6.59 -5.42
C MET A 118 3.39 -7.52 -6.10
N PRO A 119 4.01 -8.50 -5.41
CA PRO A 119 4.88 -9.47 -6.08
C PRO A 119 4.17 -10.32 -7.13
N LEU A 120 2.92 -10.71 -6.87
CA LEU A 120 2.13 -11.48 -7.84
C LEU A 120 1.86 -10.67 -9.11
N VAL A 121 1.42 -9.42 -8.98
CA VAL A 121 1.21 -8.52 -10.12
C VAL A 121 2.52 -8.26 -10.88
N ALA A 122 3.61 -8.02 -10.16
CA ALA A 122 4.93 -7.81 -10.76
C ALA A 122 5.45 -9.05 -11.51
N HIS A 123 5.14 -10.26 -11.02
CA HIS A 123 5.49 -11.52 -11.68
C HIS A 123 4.69 -11.74 -12.96
N LEU A 124 3.39 -11.42 -12.96
CA LEU A 124 2.54 -11.47 -14.15
C LEU A 124 3.02 -10.49 -15.23
N LEU A 125 3.42 -9.27 -14.84
CA LEU A 125 3.97 -8.26 -15.74
C LEU A 125 5.23 -8.75 -16.48
N MET A 126 6.08 -9.56 -15.83
CA MET A 126 7.29 -10.11 -16.47
C MET A 126 6.98 -11.22 -17.48
N ARG A 127 5.77 -11.77 -17.47
CA ARG A 127 5.34 -12.83 -18.39
C ARG A 127 4.63 -12.30 -19.64
N GLU A 128 4.23 -11.03 -19.66
CA GLU A 128 3.67 -10.43 -20.86
C GLU A 128 4.77 -10.36 -21.94
N PRO A 129 4.55 -10.95 -23.14
CA PRO A 129 5.42 -10.75 -24.27
C PRO A 129 5.47 -9.26 -24.57
N SER A 130 6.67 -8.70 -24.76
CA SER A 130 6.85 -7.31 -25.14
C SER A 130 6.21 -7.04 -26.52
N GLU A 131 4.94 -6.66 -26.57
CA GLU A 131 4.23 -6.30 -27.81
C GLU A 131 4.73 -4.98 -28.43
N HIS A 132 5.88 -4.43 -28.03
CA HIS A 132 6.47 -3.21 -28.61
C HIS A 132 7.93 -3.44 -29.05
N SER A 133 8.19 -4.56 -29.69
CA SER A 133 9.40 -4.80 -30.50
C SER A 133 8.98 -5.16 -31.92
N ALA A 134 8.29 -4.24 -32.59
CA ALA A 134 8.02 -4.25 -34.01
C ALA A 134 8.20 -2.83 -34.55
#